data_AF-A0A2P6FSX7-F1
#
_entry.id   AF-A0A2P6FSX7-F1
#
_cell.length_a   1.000
_cell.length_b   1.000
_cell.length_c   1.000
_cell.angle_alpha   90.00
_cell.angle_beta   90.00
_cell.angle_gamma   90.00
#
_symmetry.space_group_name_H-M   'P 1'
#
loop_
_entity.id
_entity.type
_entity.pdbx_description
1 polymer ?
#
loop_
_entity_poly.entity_id
_entity_poly.type
_entity_poly.pdbx_seq_one_letter_code
_entity_poly.pdbx_strand_id
1 'polypeptide(L)'
;MLDKIFVNNYVKEFEIGAFQSEHGCTQRVEFTVRLDLRPLAHEISDDVDEVISYEIITEAIDSELESQRFNLLETLAEKIAQRCLMESRVVKAKVKIEKLDRIPGSLGVSIVRVKDNYHNLINKNELAKEIKKCALVMFSAIQNDSAIIKSWIAEFLKSDQSIVIMFEPDKELPFETVDLSVKKQVALLSMDQNAWLFSSLDERLLLASTKAELSWGLRGKKTVLFCPSQFVNKSLSSVPNFVDGSHSLVYWFAKEMQIKNIYLVGPNLKKNTAMDQGLNIMHLNTKDWNIFK
;
A
#
# COMPACT_ATOMS: atom_id res chain seq x y z
N MET A 1 -14.58 -19.91 -25.06
CA MET A 1 -15.40 -18.70 -25.26
C MET A 1 -15.62 -18.06 -23.89
N LEU A 2 -15.84 -16.75 -23.79
CA LEU A 2 -16.15 -16.08 -22.51
C LEU A 2 -17.54 -15.45 -22.62
N ASP A 3 -18.30 -15.52 -21.53
CA ASP A 3 -19.59 -14.83 -21.43
C ASP A 3 -19.36 -13.37 -21.05
N LYS A 4 -20.35 -12.52 -21.28
CA LYS A 4 -20.22 -11.08 -21.00
C LYS A 4 -21.44 -10.55 -20.31
N ILE A 5 -21.21 -9.78 -19.27
CA ILE A 5 -22.22 -8.93 -18.64
C ILE A 5 -21.75 -7.48 -18.66
N PHE A 6 -22.68 -6.54 -18.72
CA PHE A 6 -22.35 -5.14 -18.80
C PHE A 6 -23.44 -4.25 -18.24
N VAL A 7 -23.02 -3.08 -17.77
CA VAL A 7 -23.87 -1.93 -17.47
C VAL A 7 -23.33 -0.77 -18.31
N ASN A 8 -24.21 -0.11 -19.08
CA ASN A 8 -23.88 1.10 -19.83
C ASN A 8 -24.72 2.26 -19.29
N ASN A 9 -24.22 3.48 -19.46
CA ASN A 9 -24.96 4.72 -19.20
C ASN A 9 -25.51 4.81 -17.76
N TYR A 10 -24.78 4.24 -16.79
CA TYR A 10 -25.19 4.33 -15.39
C TYR A 10 -24.71 5.65 -14.81
N VAL A 11 -25.65 6.57 -14.55
CA VAL A 11 -25.32 7.93 -14.11
C VAL A 11 -25.49 8.05 -12.60
N LYS A 12 -24.46 8.56 -11.94
CA LYS A 12 -24.51 8.97 -10.53
C LYS A 12 -24.06 10.41 -10.39
N GLU A 13 -24.57 11.05 -9.36
CA GLU A 13 -24.21 12.40 -8.98
C GLU A 13 -23.43 12.35 -7.67
N PHE A 14 -22.14 12.72 -7.70
CA PHE A 14 -21.27 12.72 -6.53
C PHE A 14 -20.12 13.71 -6.68
N GLU A 15 -19.42 13.99 -5.58
CA GLU A 15 -18.28 14.90 -5.57
C GLU A 15 -16.99 14.20 -6.04
N ILE A 16 -16.38 14.72 -7.11
CA ILE A 16 -15.12 14.18 -7.65
C ILE A 16 -14.28 15.25 -8.36
N GLY A 17 -13.03 15.39 -7.94
CA GLY A 17 -12.15 16.38 -8.55
C GLY A 17 -10.91 16.72 -7.74
N ALA A 18 -9.85 17.09 -8.44
CA ALA A 18 -8.55 17.45 -7.86
C ALA A 18 -8.43 18.96 -7.62
N PHE A 19 -9.22 19.79 -8.31
CA PHE A 19 -9.17 21.23 -8.11
C PHE A 19 -10.00 21.65 -6.88
N GLN A 20 -9.54 22.67 -6.16
CA GLN A 20 -10.26 23.23 -5.02
C GLN A 20 -11.63 23.79 -5.42
N SER A 21 -11.79 24.27 -6.65
CA SER A 21 -13.07 24.73 -7.20
C SER A 21 -14.10 23.61 -7.41
N GLU A 22 -13.70 22.34 -7.28
CA GLU A 22 -14.60 21.18 -7.35
C GLU A 22 -15.04 20.70 -5.97
N HIS A 23 -14.57 21.33 -4.88
CA HIS A 23 -14.99 20.95 -3.53
C HIS A 23 -16.41 21.45 -3.23
N GLY A 24 -17.23 20.55 -2.67
CA GLY A 24 -18.61 20.85 -2.28
C GLY A 24 -19.61 20.96 -3.44
N CYS A 25 -19.21 20.55 -4.66
CA CYS A 25 -20.10 20.49 -5.82
C CYS A 25 -20.17 19.06 -6.36
N THR A 26 -21.39 18.53 -6.47
CA THR A 26 -21.64 17.25 -7.13
C THR A 26 -21.58 17.39 -8.65
N GLN A 27 -21.15 16.34 -9.32
CA GLN A 27 -21.05 16.27 -10.78
C GLN A 27 -21.74 15.00 -11.27
N ARG A 28 -22.43 15.07 -12.41
CA ARG A 28 -22.98 13.87 -13.05
C ARG A 28 -21.87 13.12 -13.77
N VAL A 29 -21.70 11.88 -13.36
CA VAL A 29 -20.68 10.98 -13.89
C VAL A 29 -21.36 9.73 -14.40
N GLU A 30 -21.05 9.37 -15.64
CA GLU A 30 -21.54 8.18 -16.30
C GLU A 30 -20.51 7.05 -16.20
N PHE A 31 -21.00 5.86 -15.84
CA PHE A 31 -20.22 4.63 -15.77
C PHE A 31 -20.68 3.67 -16.86
N THR A 32 -19.69 3.11 -17.57
CA THR A 32 -19.87 1.98 -18.47
C THR A 32 -18.88 0.88 -18.08
N VAL A 33 -19.39 -0.25 -17.59
CA VAL A 33 -18.59 -1.38 -17.11
C VAL A 33 -18.96 -2.64 -17.87
N ARG A 34 -17.96 -3.36 -18.38
CA ARG A 34 -18.12 -4.66 -19.03
C ARG A 34 -17.22 -5.68 -18.37
N LEU A 35 -17.79 -6.85 -18.03
CA LEU A 35 -17.06 -7.96 -17.44
C LEU A 35 -17.09 -9.15 -18.38
N ASP A 36 -15.92 -9.72 -18.67
CA ASP A 36 -15.84 -11.02 -19.34
C ASP A 36 -15.77 -12.10 -18.25
N LEU A 37 -16.59 -13.15 -18.38
CA LEU A 37 -16.81 -14.22 -17.40
C LEU A 37 -16.37 -15.58 -17.95
N ARG A 38 -15.94 -16.48 -17.06
CA ARG A 38 -15.82 -17.91 -17.40
C ARG A 38 -17.21 -18.51 -17.70
N PRO A 39 -17.33 -19.35 -18.74
CA PRO A 39 -18.57 -20.05 -19.05
C PRO A 39 -19.07 -20.89 -17.87
N LEU A 40 -20.39 -21.07 -17.81
CA LEU A 40 -21.00 -22.08 -16.93
C LEU A 40 -20.57 -23.49 -17.39
N ALA A 41 -20.30 -24.36 -16.42
CA ALA A 41 -19.88 -25.74 -16.68
C ALA A 41 -21.05 -26.71 -16.93
N HIS A 42 -22.30 -26.26 -16.72
CA HIS A 42 -23.52 -27.05 -16.81
C HIS A 42 -24.55 -26.35 -17.71
N GLU A 43 -25.60 -27.07 -18.11
CA GLU A 43 -26.72 -26.50 -18.88
C GLU A 43 -27.34 -25.31 -18.14
N ILE A 44 -27.68 -24.26 -18.89
CA ILE A 44 -28.30 -23.05 -18.34
C ILE A 44 -29.71 -23.44 -17.87
N SER A 45 -29.88 -23.61 -16.56
CA SER A 45 -31.19 -23.59 -15.92
C SER A 45 -31.72 -22.15 -15.91
N ASP A 46 -33.04 -21.96 -16.01
CA ASP A 46 -33.69 -20.63 -15.86
C ASP A 46 -33.76 -20.20 -14.38
N ASP A 47 -32.78 -20.65 -13.58
CA ASP A 47 -32.63 -20.36 -12.17
C ASP A 47 -31.76 -19.11 -12.01
N VAL A 48 -32.38 -18.04 -11.50
CA VAL A 48 -31.76 -16.72 -11.32
C VAL A 48 -30.54 -16.78 -10.40
N ASP A 49 -30.49 -17.76 -9.49
CA ASP A 49 -29.40 -17.91 -8.52
C ASP A 49 -28.11 -18.51 -9.13
N GLU A 50 -28.17 -19.10 -10.34
CA GLU A 50 -26.99 -19.69 -11.02
C GLU A 50 -26.25 -18.71 -11.93
N VAL A 51 -26.86 -17.56 -12.23
CA VAL A 51 -26.31 -16.53 -13.13
C VAL A 51 -25.75 -15.37 -12.32
N ILE A 52 -24.54 -14.91 -12.66
CA ILE A 52 -24.01 -13.68 -12.06
C ILE A 52 -24.90 -12.51 -12.48
N SER A 53 -25.58 -11.93 -11.48
CA SER A 53 -26.35 -10.70 -11.64
C SER A 53 -25.44 -9.52 -11.99
N TYR A 54 -25.94 -8.61 -12.83
CA TYR A 54 -25.28 -7.32 -13.09
C TYR A 54 -25.20 -6.44 -11.85
N GLU A 55 -25.89 -6.81 -10.75
CA GLU A 55 -25.79 -6.18 -9.44
C GLU A 55 -24.35 -6.08 -8.93
N ILE A 56 -23.48 -7.06 -9.25
CA ILE A 56 -22.05 -6.98 -8.90
C ILE A 56 -21.40 -5.69 -9.42
N ILE A 57 -21.82 -5.22 -10.60
CA ILE A 57 -21.29 -4.00 -11.20
C ILE A 57 -21.83 -2.77 -10.44
N THR A 58 -23.13 -2.70 -10.21
CA THR A 58 -23.75 -1.54 -9.54
C THR A 58 -23.33 -1.44 -8.08
N GLU A 59 -23.30 -2.56 -7.35
CA GLU A 59 -22.78 -2.63 -5.99
C GLU A 59 -21.31 -2.24 -5.92
N ALA A 60 -20.51 -2.62 -6.92
CA ALA A 60 -19.11 -2.24 -6.95
C ALA A 60 -18.92 -0.73 -7.13
N ILE A 61 -19.76 -0.10 -7.96
CA ILE A 61 -19.76 1.36 -8.13
C ILE A 61 -20.20 2.02 -6.82
N ASP A 62 -21.37 1.64 -6.30
CA ASP A 62 -21.96 2.26 -5.11
C ASP A 62 -21.06 2.13 -3.88
N SER A 63 -20.51 0.94 -3.64
CA SER A 63 -19.57 0.69 -2.54
C SER A 63 -18.33 1.57 -2.62
N GLU A 64 -17.77 1.79 -3.82
CA GLU A 64 -16.59 2.64 -3.94
C GLU A 64 -16.97 4.11 -3.73
N LEU A 65 -18.08 4.58 -4.29
CA LEU A 65 -18.57 5.96 -4.10
C LEU A 65 -18.85 6.30 -2.63
N GLU A 66 -19.37 5.35 -1.86
CA GLU A 66 -19.62 5.52 -0.42
C GLU A 66 -18.36 5.44 0.44
N SER A 67 -17.32 4.76 -0.05
CA SER A 67 -16.11 4.47 0.75
C SER A 67 -15.26 5.70 1.04
N GLN A 68 -15.14 6.62 0.08
CA GLN A 68 -14.32 7.83 0.18
C GLN A 68 -14.61 8.80 -0.97
N ARG A 69 -14.26 10.06 -0.76
CA ARG A 69 -14.19 11.06 -1.85
C ARG A 69 -12.99 10.77 -2.75
N PHE A 70 -13.19 10.82 -4.06
CA PHE A 70 -12.11 10.64 -5.04
C PHE A 70 -11.66 11.98 -5.65
N ASN A 71 -10.35 12.14 -5.80
CA ASN A 71 -9.77 13.28 -6.54
C ASN A 71 -9.68 13.01 -8.04
N LEU A 72 -9.48 11.74 -8.44
CA LEU A 72 -9.12 11.32 -9.80
C LEU A 72 -10.08 10.23 -10.29
N LEU A 73 -10.52 10.34 -11.55
CA LEU A 73 -11.37 9.32 -12.20
C LEU A 73 -10.61 8.01 -12.40
N GLU A 74 -9.30 8.10 -12.62
CA GLU A 74 -8.37 7.00 -12.78
C GLU A 74 -8.38 6.09 -11.55
N THR A 75 -8.29 6.69 -10.35
CA THR A 75 -8.29 5.95 -9.09
C THR A 75 -9.63 5.26 -8.84
N LEU A 76 -10.74 5.93 -9.14
CA LEU A 76 -12.08 5.35 -9.02
C LEU A 76 -12.26 4.19 -10.00
N ALA A 77 -11.86 4.36 -11.26
CA ALA A 77 -11.93 3.31 -12.28
C ALA A 77 -11.13 2.07 -11.87
N GLU A 78 -9.92 2.27 -11.35
CA GLU A 78 -9.06 1.19 -10.85
C GLU A 78 -9.73 0.42 -9.71
N LYS A 79 -10.31 1.12 -8.74
CA LYS A 79 -10.99 0.51 -7.59
C LYS A 79 -12.22 -0.30 -7.98
N ILE A 80 -13.06 0.24 -8.86
CA ILE A 80 -14.23 -0.48 -9.40
C ILE A 80 -13.76 -1.74 -10.13
N ALA A 81 -12.75 -1.64 -11.01
CA ALA A 81 -12.21 -2.79 -11.72
C ALA A 81 -11.69 -3.86 -10.75
N GLN A 82 -10.94 -3.47 -9.72
CA GLN A 82 -10.43 -4.38 -8.70
C GLN A 82 -11.55 -5.09 -7.95
N ARG A 83 -12.61 -4.37 -7.56
CA ARG A 83 -13.75 -4.94 -6.85
C ARG A 83 -14.51 -5.94 -7.71
N CYS A 84 -14.80 -5.61 -8.96
CA CYS A 84 -15.44 -6.56 -9.90
C CYS A 84 -14.59 -7.82 -10.11
N LEU A 85 -13.25 -7.68 -10.16
CA LEU A 85 -12.34 -8.82 -10.36
C LEU A 85 -12.24 -9.75 -9.14
N MET A 86 -12.73 -9.33 -7.96
CA MET A 86 -12.82 -10.21 -6.78
C MET A 86 -13.82 -11.35 -7.01
N GLU A 87 -14.84 -11.13 -7.84
CA GLU A 87 -15.77 -12.18 -8.21
C GLU A 87 -15.05 -13.29 -8.97
N SER A 88 -15.29 -14.53 -8.53
CA SER A 88 -14.55 -15.73 -8.91
C SER A 88 -14.55 -15.97 -10.44
N ARG A 89 -15.69 -15.78 -11.09
CA ARG A 89 -15.89 -16.04 -12.53
C ARG A 89 -15.47 -14.90 -13.44
N VAL A 90 -15.35 -13.68 -12.93
CA VAL A 90 -14.90 -12.52 -13.73
C VAL A 90 -13.43 -12.72 -14.07
N VAL A 91 -13.07 -12.68 -15.36
CA VAL A 91 -11.69 -12.82 -15.84
C VAL A 91 -11.13 -11.53 -16.44
N LYS A 92 -11.98 -10.56 -16.73
CA LYS A 92 -11.56 -9.26 -17.25
C LYS A 92 -12.63 -8.22 -16.96
N ALA A 93 -12.20 -7.03 -16.56
CA ALA A 93 -13.05 -5.88 -16.35
C ALA A 93 -12.61 -4.74 -17.26
N LYS A 94 -13.54 -4.15 -18.01
CA LYS A 94 -13.37 -2.89 -18.73
C LYS A 94 -14.25 -1.85 -18.08
N VAL A 95 -13.65 -0.79 -17.56
CA VAL A 95 -14.34 0.30 -16.87
C VAL A 95 -14.11 1.58 -17.65
N LYS A 96 -15.19 2.30 -17.97
CA LYS A 96 -15.17 3.64 -18.57
C LYS A 96 -15.97 4.56 -17.65
N ILE A 97 -15.40 5.71 -17.31
CA ILE A 97 -16.01 6.71 -16.44
C ILE A 97 -15.90 8.06 -17.12
N GLU A 98 -17.01 8.79 -17.22
CA GLU A 98 -17.09 10.07 -17.92
C GLU A 98 -17.80 11.14 -17.09
N LYS A 99 -17.24 12.35 -17.04
CA LYS A 99 -17.93 13.56 -16.55
C LYS A 99 -18.75 14.14 -17.70
N LEU A 100 -20.04 14.36 -17.47
CA LEU A 100 -20.97 14.82 -18.51
C LEU A 100 -21.04 16.34 -18.64
N ASP A 101 -20.65 17.07 -17.60
CA ASP A 101 -20.97 18.51 -17.48
C ASP A 101 -19.73 19.43 -17.58
N ARG A 102 -18.56 18.88 -17.89
CA ARG A 102 -17.29 19.65 -17.88
C ARG A 102 -16.98 20.38 -19.18
N ILE A 103 -17.39 19.83 -20.31
CA ILE A 103 -17.16 20.37 -21.66
C ILE A 103 -18.40 20.08 -22.52
N PRO A 104 -18.55 20.70 -23.71
CA PRO A 104 -19.49 20.22 -24.71
C PRO A 104 -19.14 18.77 -25.12
N GLY A 105 -19.92 17.80 -24.64
CA GLY A 105 -19.66 16.36 -24.78
C GLY A 105 -19.28 15.70 -23.46
N SER A 106 -18.55 14.59 -23.51
CA SER A 106 -18.07 13.88 -22.33
C SER A 106 -16.53 13.84 -22.30
N LEU A 107 -15.96 13.90 -21.10
CA LEU A 107 -14.53 13.63 -20.87
C LEU A 107 -14.40 12.56 -19.81
N GLY A 108 -13.38 11.72 -19.90
CA GLY A 108 -13.29 10.60 -18.98
C GLY A 108 -12.08 9.71 -19.19
N VAL A 109 -12.10 8.58 -18.49
CA VAL A 109 -11.06 7.56 -18.53
C VAL A 109 -11.65 6.23 -18.95
N SER A 110 -10.85 5.39 -19.62
CA SER A 110 -11.21 3.99 -19.87
C SER A 110 -10.03 3.09 -19.60
N ILE A 111 -10.23 2.09 -18.76
CA ILE A 111 -9.23 1.10 -18.40
C ILE A 111 -9.72 -0.31 -18.70
N VAL A 112 -8.76 -1.20 -18.94
CA VAL A 112 -8.98 -2.64 -19.04
C VAL A 112 -8.06 -3.33 -18.04
N ARG A 113 -8.60 -4.23 -17.25
CA ARG A 113 -7.88 -5.08 -16.31
C ARG A 113 -8.23 -6.52 -16.59
N VAL A 114 -7.23 -7.34 -16.87
CA VAL A 114 -7.38 -8.78 -17.02
C VAL A 114 -7.02 -9.42 -15.69
N LYS A 115 -7.75 -10.47 -15.32
CA LYS A 115 -7.45 -11.34 -14.19
C LYS A 115 -6.28 -12.25 -14.54
N ASP A 116 -5.11 -11.66 -14.79
CA ASP A 116 -3.87 -12.39 -15.06
C ASP A 116 -3.20 -12.72 -13.74
N ASN A 117 -3.74 -13.66 -12.94
CA ASN A 117 -3.16 -13.98 -11.62
C ASN A 117 -2.86 -12.75 -10.73
N TYR A 118 -3.44 -11.59 -11.03
CA TYR A 118 -2.71 -10.35 -10.72
C TYR A 118 -2.98 -9.83 -9.33
N HIS A 119 -3.97 -10.30 -8.53
CA HIS A 119 -4.00 -9.80 -7.14
C HIS A 119 -4.79 -10.52 -6.03
N ASN A 120 -5.69 -11.49 -6.25
CA ASN A 120 -6.49 -12.02 -5.14
C ASN A 120 -6.86 -13.50 -5.29
N LEU A 121 -6.59 -14.28 -4.23
CA LEU A 121 -7.27 -15.50 -3.71
C LEU A 121 -6.34 -16.68 -3.40
N ILE A 122 -5.21 -16.79 -4.09
CA ILE A 122 -4.10 -17.65 -3.64
C ILE A 122 -3.16 -16.72 -2.86
N ASN A 123 -3.01 -16.97 -1.55
CA ASN A 123 -2.01 -16.38 -0.63
C ASN A 123 -2.35 -15.24 0.34
N LYS A 124 -3.60 -15.05 0.79
CA LYS A 124 -3.79 -14.39 2.12
C LYS A 124 -3.02 -15.17 3.21
N ASN A 125 -3.05 -16.51 3.12
CA ASN A 125 -2.32 -17.38 4.04
C ASN A 125 -0.79 -17.29 3.85
N GLU A 126 -0.25 -17.25 2.63
CA GLU A 126 1.20 -17.09 2.47
C GLU A 126 1.67 -15.66 2.77
N LEU A 127 0.95 -14.60 2.38
CA LEU A 127 1.31 -13.24 2.80
C LEU A 127 1.28 -13.12 4.33
N ALA A 128 0.28 -13.68 5.02
CA ALA A 128 0.25 -13.71 6.47
C ALA A 128 1.41 -14.52 7.08
N LYS A 129 1.86 -15.60 6.42
CA LYS A 129 3.05 -16.36 6.82
C LYS A 129 4.33 -15.53 6.60
N GLU A 130 4.46 -14.86 5.47
CA GLU A 130 5.61 -14.01 5.13
C GLU A 130 5.69 -12.81 6.07
N ILE A 131 4.59 -12.13 6.36
CA ILE A 131 4.51 -11.04 7.36
C ILE A 131 5.02 -11.50 8.73
N LYS A 132 4.60 -12.70 9.18
CA LYS A 132 5.05 -13.26 10.47
C LYS A 132 6.54 -13.58 10.52
N LYS A 133 7.14 -13.90 9.36
CA LYS A 133 8.58 -14.18 9.21
C LYS A 133 9.38 -12.93 8.84
N CYS A 134 8.73 -11.84 8.45
CA CYS A 134 9.38 -10.60 8.06
C CYS A 134 10.26 -10.06 9.19
N ALA A 135 11.44 -9.56 8.84
CA ALA A 135 12.26 -8.72 9.72
C ALA A 135 11.97 -7.26 9.41
N LEU A 136 11.50 -6.50 10.40
CA LEU A 136 11.43 -5.04 10.34
C LEU A 136 12.69 -4.47 10.97
N VAL A 137 13.57 -3.88 10.16
CA VAL A 137 14.85 -3.32 10.58
C VAL A 137 14.75 -1.81 10.63
N MET A 138 15.05 -1.20 11.76
CA MET A 138 15.20 0.24 11.92
C MET A 138 16.67 0.60 12.06
N PHE A 139 17.19 1.45 11.18
CA PHE A 139 18.53 2.03 11.34
C PHE A 139 18.44 3.38 12.04
N SER A 140 19.30 3.57 13.05
CA SER A 140 19.42 4.86 13.71
C SER A 140 19.97 5.94 12.79
N ALA A 141 19.51 7.17 12.95
CA ALA A 141 19.91 8.34 12.16
C ALA A 141 21.37 8.81 12.41
N ILE A 142 22.13 8.10 13.24
CA ILE A 142 23.48 8.53 13.63
C ILE A 142 24.52 8.01 12.63
N GLN A 143 25.08 8.97 11.88
CA GLN A 143 26.10 8.83 10.83
C GLN A 143 25.76 7.71 9.84
N ASN A 144 24.96 8.09 8.83
CA ASN A 144 24.73 7.42 7.56
C ASN A 144 26.05 7.09 6.82
N ASP A 145 26.90 6.28 7.43
CA ASP A 145 28.03 5.68 6.76
C ASP A 145 27.47 4.68 5.76
N SER A 146 27.41 5.13 4.51
CA SER A 146 26.96 4.33 3.38
C SER A 146 27.66 2.97 3.32
N ALA A 147 28.91 2.84 3.83
CA ALA A 147 29.62 1.56 3.85
C ALA A 147 29.02 0.57 4.85
N ILE A 148 28.56 1.06 6.02
CA ILE A 148 27.88 0.22 7.02
C ILE A 148 26.56 -0.27 6.44
N ILE A 149 25.71 0.64 5.97
CA ILE A 149 24.38 0.30 5.44
C ILE A 149 24.49 -0.61 4.22
N LYS A 150 25.48 -0.36 3.35
CA LYS A 150 25.79 -1.25 2.22
C LYS A 150 26.16 -2.66 2.66
N SER A 151 26.91 -2.81 3.76
CA SER A 151 27.25 -4.13 4.31
C SER A 151 26.02 -4.88 4.80
N TRP A 152 25.10 -4.19 5.49
CA TRP A 152 23.81 -4.77 5.89
C TRP A 152 22.95 -5.16 4.71
N ILE A 153 22.79 -4.26 3.73
CA ILE A 153 22.02 -4.52 2.50
C ILE A 153 22.59 -5.74 1.76
N ALA A 154 23.91 -5.87 1.66
CA ALA A 154 24.54 -7.01 0.99
C ALA A 154 24.18 -8.36 1.64
N GLU A 155 23.98 -8.39 2.97
CA GLU A 155 23.56 -9.61 3.68
C GLU A 155 22.04 -9.82 3.59
N PHE A 156 21.26 -8.75 3.69
CA PHE A 156 19.80 -8.83 3.49
C PHE A 156 19.44 -9.40 2.12
N LEU A 157 20.17 -9.01 1.07
CA LEU A 157 19.95 -9.49 -0.29
C LEU A 157 20.41 -10.93 -0.53
N LYS A 158 21.14 -11.54 0.42
CA LYS A 158 21.48 -12.98 0.42
C LYS A 158 20.47 -13.81 1.23
N SER A 159 19.73 -13.16 2.12
CA SER A 159 18.77 -13.83 3.00
C SER A 159 17.50 -14.20 2.24
N ASP A 160 16.93 -15.38 2.55
CA ASP A 160 15.61 -15.80 2.07
C ASP A 160 14.45 -15.16 2.85
N GLN A 161 14.77 -14.33 3.84
CA GLN A 161 13.79 -13.63 4.68
C GLN A 161 13.33 -12.34 4.01
N SER A 162 12.01 -12.09 4.03
CA SER A 162 11.47 -10.78 3.66
C SER A 162 11.92 -9.73 4.68
N ILE A 163 12.50 -8.63 4.20
CA ILE A 163 13.08 -7.59 5.07
C ILE A 163 12.47 -6.24 4.71
N VAL A 164 11.96 -5.54 5.71
CA VAL A 164 11.49 -4.16 5.59
C VAL A 164 12.42 -3.28 6.38
N ILE A 165 13.00 -2.28 5.73
CA ILE A 165 13.95 -1.34 6.31
C ILE A 165 13.24 0.00 6.47
N MET A 166 13.30 0.54 7.68
CA MET A 166 12.88 1.88 8.03
C MET A 166 14.11 2.63 8.56
N PHE A 167 14.20 3.92 8.28
CA PHE A 167 15.26 4.78 8.80
C PHE A 167 14.67 5.70 9.86
N GLU A 168 15.41 6.00 10.92
CA GLU A 168 15.03 7.06 11.84
C GLU A 168 15.04 8.42 11.14
N PRO A 169 14.20 9.37 11.58
CA PRO A 169 14.29 10.74 11.11
C PRO A 169 15.59 11.39 11.59
N ASP A 170 16.12 12.29 10.77
CA ASP A 170 17.22 13.17 11.16
C ASP A 170 16.76 14.11 12.28
N LYS A 171 17.64 14.36 13.24
CA LYS A 171 17.30 15.07 14.49
C LYS A 171 17.26 16.59 14.36
N GLU A 172 17.74 17.16 13.25
CA GLU A 172 17.94 18.60 13.13
C GLU A 172 16.78 19.29 12.43
N LEU A 173 16.03 20.08 13.20
CA LEU A 173 15.15 21.12 12.68
C LEU A 173 15.85 22.48 12.89
N PRO A 174 15.90 23.36 11.86
CA PRO A 174 16.61 24.63 11.96
C PRO A 174 15.93 25.68 12.86
N PHE A 175 14.75 25.37 13.43
CA PHE A 175 13.95 26.31 14.21
C PHE A 175 13.50 25.67 15.55
N GLU A 176 13.64 26.43 16.64
CA GLU A 176 13.28 25.97 17.99
C GLU A 176 11.75 25.86 18.21
N THR A 177 10.99 26.82 17.69
CA THR A 177 9.52 26.89 17.80
C THR A 177 8.84 26.43 16.52
N VAL A 178 8.48 25.15 16.48
CA VAL A 178 7.71 24.54 15.38
C VAL A 178 6.59 23.70 15.98
N ASP A 179 5.38 23.81 15.41
CA ASP A 179 4.22 23.03 15.83
C ASP A 179 4.51 21.53 15.74
N LEU A 180 3.96 20.75 16.68
CA LEU A 180 4.19 19.31 16.75
C LEU A 180 3.76 18.57 15.46
N SER A 181 2.68 19.02 14.81
CA SER A 181 2.21 18.47 13.53
C SER A 181 3.24 18.66 12.42
N VAL A 182 3.87 19.84 12.36
CA VAL A 182 4.94 20.15 11.40
C VAL A 182 6.20 19.36 11.73
N LYS A 183 6.60 19.27 13.02
CA LYS A 183 7.73 18.44 13.46
C LYS A 183 7.56 16.98 13.03
N LYS A 184 6.36 16.41 13.21
CA LYS A 184 6.03 15.05 12.74
C LYS A 184 6.14 14.91 11.23
N GLN A 185 5.60 15.86 10.47
CA GLN A 185 5.63 15.80 9.01
C GLN A 185 7.07 15.91 8.46
N VAL A 186 7.89 16.81 9.01
CA VAL A 186 9.30 16.93 8.61
C VAL A 186 10.08 15.66 8.95
N ALA A 187 9.86 15.09 10.14
CA ALA A 187 10.46 13.82 10.52
C ALA A 187 10.10 12.70 9.52
N LEU A 188 8.82 12.54 9.16
CA LEU A 188 8.40 11.55 8.16
C LEU A 188 9.06 11.75 6.80
N LEU A 189 9.18 13.01 6.35
CA LEU A 189 9.83 13.32 5.07
C LEU A 189 11.34 13.05 5.12
N SER A 190 12.01 13.27 6.25
CA SER A 190 13.41 12.89 6.43
C SER A 190 13.60 11.37 6.37
N MET A 191 12.69 10.59 6.97
CA MET A 191 12.72 9.13 6.85
C MET A 191 12.59 8.66 5.38
N ASP A 192 11.68 9.27 4.63
CA ASP A 192 11.51 9.00 3.19
C ASP A 192 12.78 9.38 2.41
N GLN A 193 13.38 10.55 2.68
CA GLN A 193 14.64 10.98 2.05
C GLN A 193 15.78 9.97 2.29
N ASN A 194 15.91 9.47 3.53
CA ASN A 194 16.88 8.45 3.87
C ASN A 194 16.65 7.16 3.08
N ALA A 195 15.40 6.70 2.96
CA ALA A 195 15.06 5.54 2.13
C ALA A 195 15.44 5.75 0.65
N TRP A 196 15.16 6.93 0.08
CA TRP A 196 15.54 7.27 -1.28
C TRP A 196 17.06 7.31 -1.47
N LEU A 197 17.81 7.92 -0.54
CA LEU A 197 19.26 8.00 -0.61
C LEU A 197 19.88 6.60 -0.71
N PHE A 198 19.44 5.67 0.13
CA PHE A 198 19.98 4.31 0.18
C PHE A 198 19.43 3.36 -0.89
N SER A 199 18.35 3.74 -1.60
CA SER A 199 17.88 2.98 -2.76
C SER A 199 18.91 2.87 -3.88
N SER A 200 19.84 3.84 -3.95
CA SER A 200 20.92 3.86 -4.93
C SER A 200 22.03 2.83 -4.68
N LEU A 201 22.03 2.15 -3.53
CA LEU A 201 23.10 1.22 -3.15
C LEU A 201 23.05 -0.12 -3.91
N ASP A 202 21.87 -0.58 -4.32
CA ASP A 202 21.66 -1.83 -5.08
C ASP A 202 20.32 -1.80 -5.81
N GLU A 203 20.28 -2.17 -7.09
CA GLU A 203 19.09 -2.14 -7.95
C GLU A 203 17.98 -3.11 -7.54
N ARG A 204 18.29 -4.10 -6.70
CA ARG A 204 17.32 -5.10 -6.21
C ARG A 204 16.47 -4.58 -5.06
N LEU A 205 16.82 -3.42 -4.49
CA LEU A 205 16.06 -2.78 -3.42
C LEU A 205 14.74 -2.23 -3.96
N LEU A 206 13.66 -2.49 -3.23
CA LEU A 206 12.34 -1.95 -3.57
C LEU A 206 12.01 -0.76 -2.66
N LEU A 207 11.57 0.36 -3.23
CA LEU A 207 10.91 1.42 -2.45
C LEU A 207 9.42 1.14 -2.32
N ALA A 208 8.85 1.37 -1.14
CA ALA A 208 7.41 1.29 -0.91
C ALA A 208 6.94 2.42 0.02
N SER A 209 5.87 3.11 -0.37
CA SER A 209 5.24 4.17 0.46
C SER A 209 3.80 3.83 0.85
N THR A 210 3.23 2.77 0.27
CA THR A 210 1.87 2.32 0.53
C THR A 210 1.82 0.88 1.04
N LYS A 211 0.70 0.53 1.70
CA LYS A 211 0.41 -0.85 2.14
C LYS A 211 0.43 -1.84 0.98
N ALA A 212 -0.04 -1.41 -0.20
CA ALA A 212 -0.12 -2.26 -1.39
C ALA A 212 1.28 -2.61 -1.92
N GLU A 213 2.15 -1.61 -2.09
CA GLU A 213 3.54 -1.79 -2.54
C GLU A 213 4.34 -2.63 -1.54
N LEU A 214 4.17 -2.37 -0.25
CA LEU A 214 4.82 -3.16 0.80
C LEU A 214 4.38 -4.63 0.74
N SER A 215 3.07 -4.87 0.62
CA SER A 215 2.52 -6.22 0.49
C SER A 215 2.96 -6.94 -0.79
N TRP A 216 3.28 -6.19 -1.84
CA TRP A 216 3.85 -6.72 -3.07
C TRP A 216 5.32 -7.11 -2.88
N GLY A 217 6.12 -6.24 -2.26
CA GLY A 217 7.52 -6.53 -1.93
C GLY A 217 7.68 -7.75 -1.03
N LEU A 218 6.86 -7.85 0.02
CA LEU A 218 6.86 -9.00 0.94
C LEU A 218 6.48 -10.31 0.24
N ARG A 219 5.50 -10.29 -0.68
CA ARG A 219 5.14 -11.48 -1.48
C ARG A 219 6.29 -11.92 -2.38
N GLY A 220 7.03 -10.97 -2.93
CA GLY A 220 8.20 -11.23 -3.76
C GLY A 220 9.47 -11.56 -2.97
N LYS A 221 9.39 -11.68 -1.63
CA LYS A 221 10.54 -11.85 -0.72
C LYS A 221 11.66 -10.84 -0.98
N LYS A 222 11.27 -9.60 -1.24
CA LYS A 222 12.20 -8.50 -1.54
C LYS A 222 12.66 -7.84 -0.24
N THR A 223 13.85 -7.24 -0.31
CA THR A 223 14.27 -6.23 0.66
C THR A 223 13.64 -4.89 0.28
N VAL A 224 12.81 -4.36 1.18
CA VAL A 224 12.00 -3.16 0.93
C VAL A 224 12.52 -2.01 1.79
N LEU A 225 12.86 -0.88 1.17
CA LEU A 225 13.08 0.40 1.83
C LEU A 225 11.72 1.10 1.96
N PHE A 226 11.27 1.33 3.19
CA PHE A 226 9.94 1.85 3.46
C PHE A 226 9.96 3.37 3.68
N CYS A 227 9.09 4.06 2.93
CA CYS A 227 8.84 5.49 3.00
C CYS A 227 7.54 5.76 3.79
N PRO A 228 7.60 6.00 5.11
CA PRO A 228 6.41 6.03 5.95
C PRO A 228 5.46 7.21 5.73
N SER A 229 5.89 8.32 5.10
CA SER A 229 5.09 9.56 5.13
C SER A 229 3.67 9.39 4.58
N GLN A 230 3.54 8.76 3.42
CA GLN A 230 2.24 8.55 2.77
C GLN A 230 1.38 7.54 3.53
N PHE A 231 1.99 6.48 4.05
CA PHE A 231 1.30 5.47 4.84
C PHE A 231 0.72 6.06 6.13
N VAL A 232 1.55 6.83 6.86
CA VAL A 232 1.17 7.46 8.12
C VAL A 232 0.08 8.50 7.91
N ASN A 233 0.21 9.36 6.89
CA ASN A 233 -0.79 10.40 6.60
C ASN A 233 -2.14 9.86 6.12
N LYS A 234 -2.18 8.61 5.64
CA LYS A 234 -3.40 7.92 5.23
C LYS A 234 -3.90 6.92 6.28
N SER A 235 -3.25 6.84 7.44
CA SER A 235 -3.64 5.91 8.49
C SER A 235 -4.95 6.34 9.15
N LEU A 236 -5.82 5.37 9.39
CA LEU A 236 -7.04 5.54 10.19
C LEU A 236 -6.79 5.28 11.68
N SER A 237 -5.69 4.61 12.03
CA SER A 237 -5.32 4.33 13.41
C SER A 237 -4.55 5.50 14.03
N SER A 238 -4.65 5.66 15.35
CA SER A 238 -3.95 6.72 16.09
C SER A 238 -2.44 6.51 16.04
N VAL A 239 -1.75 7.41 15.32
CA VAL A 239 -0.29 7.37 15.17
C VAL A 239 0.34 7.97 16.43
N PRO A 240 1.30 7.26 17.08
CA PRO A 240 1.93 7.74 18.30
C PRO A 240 2.74 9.02 18.07
N ASN A 241 3.11 9.71 19.15
CA ASN A 241 4.16 10.71 19.05
C ASN A 241 5.52 10.00 18.90
N PHE A 242 6.25 10.33 17.83
CA PHE A 242 7.56 9.74 17.50
C PHE A 242 8.66 10.80 17.37
N VAL A 243 8.36 12.08 17.65
CA VAL A 243 9.33 13.18 17.60
C VAL A 243 10.40 13.01 18.68
N ASP A 244 10.02 12.53 19.86
CA ASP A 244 10.92 12.34 21.01
C ASP A 244 11.49 10.91 21.09
N GLY A 245 11.08 10.03 20.17
CA GLY A 245 11.43 8.61 20.16
C GLY A 245 10.85 7.87 18.96
N SER A 246 11.66 7.73 17.91
CA SER A 246 11.39 7.02 16.65
C SER A 246 10.86 5.59 16.83
N HIS A 247 11.25 4.90 17.90
CA HIS A 247 10.83 3.52 18.17
C HIS A 247 9.31 3.39 18.36
N SER A 248 8.61 4.44 18.83
CA SER A 248 7.15 4.36 18.96
C SER A 248 6.47 4.16 17.60
N LEU A 249 7.00 4.80 16.55
CA LEU A 249 6.50 4.67 15.19
C LEU A 249 6.77 3.26 14.62
N VAL A 250 7.96 2.70 14.86
CA VAL A 250 8.29 1.34 14.36
C VAL A 250 7.44 0.28 15.02
N TYR A 251 7.16 0.42 16.32
CA TYR A 251 6.29 -0.52 17.06
C TYR A 251 4.83 -0.40 16.61
N TRP A 252 4.34 0.82 16.40
CA TRP A 252 3.01 1.04 15.85
C TRP A 252 2.87 0.44 14.45
N PHE A 253 3.84 0.70 13.57
CA PHE A 253 3.84 0.16 12.21
C PHE A 253 3.90 -1.37 12.19
N ALA A 254 4.74 -1.97 13.05
CA ALA A 254 4.82 -3.42 13.19
C ALA A 254 3.46 -4.03 13.56
N LYS A 255 2.72 -3.40 14.48
CA LYS A 255 1.36 -3.84 14.86
C LYS A 255 0.36 -3.67 13.72
N GLU A 256 0.36 -2.52 13.05
CA GLU A 256 -0.52 -2.22 11.91
C GLU A 256 -0.33 -3.24 10.77
N MET A 257 0.90 -3.69 10.57
CA MET A 257 1.27 -4.70 9.57
C MET A 257 1.30 -6.14 10.11
N GLN A 258 1.08 -6.36 11.41
CA GLN A 258 1.19 -7.67 12.09
C GLN A 258 2.58 -8.33 12.02
N ILE A 259 3.63 -7.53 11.84
CA ILE A 259 5.03 -7.97 11.89
C ILE A 259 5.44 -8.18 13.34
N LYS A 260 6.10 -9.30 13.63
CA LYS A 260 6.51 -9.65 15.00
C LYS A 260 7.97 -9.40 15.31
N ASN A 261 8.86 -9.44 14.31
CA ASN A 261 10.30 -9.39 14.55
C ASN A 261 10.84 -8.01 14.17
N ILE A 262 11.36 -7.29 15.15
CA ILE A 262 11.89 -5.94 15.03
C ILE A 262 13.37 -5.96 15.39
N TYR A 263 14.18 -5.31 14.55
CA TYR A 263 15.62 -5.23 14.69
C TYR A 263 15.99 -3.75 14.74
N LEU A 264 16.48 -3.28 15.88
CA LEU A 264 16.89 -1.89 16.07
C LEU A 264 18.42 -1.84 15.95
N VAL A 265 18.93 -1.16 14.93
CA VAL A 265 20.37 -1.10 14.62
C VAL A 265 20.92 0.28 14.91
N GLY A 266 21.95 0.38 15.73
CA GLY A 266 22.57 1.67 16.07
C GLY A 266 23.95 1.54 16.71
N PRO A 267 24.80 2.57 16.61
CA PRO A 267 26.21 2.49 17.02
C PRO A 267 26.40 2.30 18.52
N ASN A 268 25.44 2.76 19.34
CA ASN A 268 25.49 2.71 20.80
C ASN A 268 24.59 1.61 21.40
N LEU A 269 23.96 0.79 20.56
CA LEU A 269 23.12 -0.30 21.02
C LEU A 269 23.98 -1.51 21.39
N LYS A 270 23.68 -2.10 22.55
CA LYS A 270 24.25 -3.38 22.98
C LYS A 270 23.33 -4.50 22.52
N LYS A 271 23.92 -5.57 22.00
CA LYS A 271 23.17 -6.74 21.55
C LYS A 271 22.35 -7.33 22.69
N ASN A 272 21.03 -7.23 22.60
CA ASN A 272 20.10 -7.84 23.54
C ASN A 272 18.74 -8.12 22.85
N THR A 273 17.94 -8.97 23.48
CA THR A 273 16.60 -9.31 23.02
C THR A 273 15.59 -8.94 24.10
N ALA A 274 14.50 -8.32 23.70
CA ALA A 274 13.36 -7.98 24.54
C ALA A 274 12.06 -8.49 23.89
N MET A 275 11.08 -8.82 24.71
CA MET A 275 9.71 -9.04 24.27
C MET A 275 8.83 -7.94 24.86
N ASP A 276 8.11 -7.22 24.00
CA ASP A 276 7.16 -6.21 24.41
C ASP A 276 5.87 -6.34 23.61
N GLN A 277 4.73 -6.51 24.30
CA GLN A 277 3.40 -6.59 23.71
C GLN A 277 3.28 -7.57 22.51
N GLY A 278 3.98 -8.71 22.57
CA GLY A 278 3.98 -9.74 21.52
C GLY A 278 4.92 -9.47 20.33
N LEU A 279 5.75 -8.42 20.42
CA LEU A 279 6.83 -8.10 19.49
C LEU A 279 8.15 -8.66 20.04
N ASN A 280 8.91 -9.32 19.17
CA ASN A 280 10.29 -9.74 19.41
C ASN A 280 11.21 -8.62 18.95
N ILE A 281 11.83 -7.91 19.90
CA ILE A 281 12.69 -6.77 19.62
C ILE A 281 14.13 -7.19 19.89
N MET A 282 15.01 -7.02 18.91
CA MET A 282 16.44 -7.23 19.09
C MET A 282 17.18 -5.93 18.82
N HIS A 283 17.99 -5.49 19.78
CA HIS A 283 18.89 -4.37 19.58
C HIS A 283 20.23 -4.90 19.07
N LEU A 284 20.82 -4.20 18.12
CA LEU A 284 22.02 -4.60 17.41
C LEU A 284 22.97 -3.42 17.26
N ASN A 285 24.25 -3.70 17.43
CA ASN A 285 25.28 -2.77 17.05
C ASN A 285 25.42 -2.71 15.52
N THR A 286 25.96 -1.62 14.98
CA THR A 286 26.22 -1.50 13.53
C THR A 286 27.11 -2.60 12.96
N LYS A 287 27.89 -3.29 13.80
CA LYS A 287 28.78 -4.39 13.41
C LYS A 287 28.14 -5.79 13.43
N ASP A 288 26.89 -5.92 13.89
CA ASP A 288 26.23 -7.22 14.10
C ASP A 288 25.55 -7.79 12.83
N TRP A 289 25.93 -7.33 11.63
CA TRP A 289 25.31 -7.70 10.35
C TRP A 289 25.33 -9.21 10.06
N ASN A 290 26.28 -9.95 10.61
CA ASN A 290 26.41 -11.40 10.46
C ASN A 290 25.20 -12.22 10.95
N ILE A 291 24.25 -11.61 11.66
CA ILE A 291 23.07 -12.29 12.19
C ILE A 291 22.05 -12.70 11.11
N PHE A 292 22.15 -12.15 9.91
CA PHE A 292 21.29 -12.45 8.76
C PHE A 292 21.94 -13.39 7.72
N LYS A 293 23.08 -14.01 8.07
CA LYS A 293 23.68 -15.13 7.31
C LYS A 293 22.90 -16.41 7.53
#